data_AF-A0A2L0H253-F1
#
_entry.id   AF-A0A2L0H253-F1
#
_cell.length_a   1.000
_cell.length_b   1.000
_cell.length_c   1.000
_cell.angle_alpha   90.00
_cell.angle_beta   90.00
_cell.angle_gamma   90.00
#
_symmetry.space_group_name_H-M   'P 1'
#
loop_
_entity.id
_entity.type
_entity.pdbx_description
1 polymer ?
#
loop_
_entity_poly.entity_id
_entity_poly.type
_entity_poly.pdbx_seq_one_letter_code
_entity_poly.pdbx_strand_id
1 'polypeptide(L)'
;MNFRMMTAAGLALVLAGCTTTTGVARNEVEKRWLGQPAGAFFAQFGPPISDVEAGSDTVYSWKGGYKTRRIPAEYEKTADGKRGKRIAAARTEYLSCAVQLTVSSDYVIRSIRIAGDRKRANGPSWCEEFLGGAKAE
;
A
#
# COMPACT_ATOMS: atom_id res chain seq x y z
N MET A 1 -51.75 33.63 -26.98
CA MET A 1 -50.48 34.03 -27.62
C MET A 1 -49.34 33.56 -26.72
N ASN A 2 -48.35 32.89 -27.31
CA ASN A 2 -47.28 32.13 -26.65
C ASN A 2 -46.25 33.03 -25.97
N PHE A 3 -45.60 32.53 -24.90
CA PHE A 3 -44.15 32.65 -24.77
C PHE A 3 -43.58 31.43 -24.02
N ARG A 4 -42.86 30.60 -24.78
CA ARG A 4 -41.95 29.54 -24.30
C ARG A 4 -40.59 30.16 -23.98
N MET A 5 -39.78 29.42 -23.22
CA MET A 5 -38.30 29.47 -23.03
C MET A 5 -37.88 29.88 -21.61
N MET A 6 -37.49 28.91 -20.77
CA MET A 6 -36.13 28.32 -20.66
C MET A 6 -35.15 29.26 -19.95
N THR A 7 -34.75 28.89 -18.73
CA THR A 7 -33.39 29.11 -18.21
C THR A 7 -33.12 28.09 -17.10
N ALA A 8 -32.58 26.94 -17.50
CA ALA A 8 -31.88 26.03 -16.61
C ALA A 8 -30.41 26.45 -16.59
N ALA A 9 -29.87 26.77 -15.42
CA ALA A 9 -28.43 26.99 -15.23
C ALA A 9 -27.96 26.08 -14.09
N GLY A 10 -27.74 24.81 -14.41
CA GLY A 10 -27.04 23.86 -13.54
C GLY A 10 -25.54 23.97 -13.76
N LEU A 11 -24.82 24.55 -12.81
CA LEU A 11 -23.36 24.57 -12.81
C LEU A 11 -22.84 23.27 -12.20
N ALA A 12 -22.69 22.22 -13.01
CA ALA A 12 -22.03 20.99 -12.61
C ALA A 12 -20.51 21.16 -12.79
N LEU A 13 -19.80 21.43 -11.69
CA LEU A 13 -18.34 21.33 -11.64
C LEU A 13 -17.94 19.85 -11.71
N VAL A 14 -17.73 19.35 -12.93
CA VAL A 14 -17.08 18.06 -13.13
C VAL A 14 -15.59 18.28 -12.88
N LEU A 15 -15.11 17.90 -11.70
CA LEU A 15 -13.69 17.68 -11.45
C LEU A 15 -13.24 16.52 -12.35
N ALA A 16 -12.78 16.86 -13.56
CA ALA A 16 -12.02 15.94 -14.39
C ALA A 16 -10.70 15.66 -13.66
N GLY A 17 -10.68 14.60 -12.86
CA GLY A 17 -9.44 14.10 -12.28
C GLY A 17 -8.49 13.73 -13.41
N CYS A 18 -7.36 14.43 -13.52
CA CYS A 18 -6.25 14.04 -14.37
C CYS A 18 -5.76 12.67 -13.89
N THR A 19 -6.23 11.58 -14.51
CA THR A 19 -5.64 10.26 -14.33
C THR A 19 -4.33 10.24 -15.10
N THR A 20 -3.25 10.73 -14.49
CA THR A 20 -1.91 10.47 -15.00
C THR A 20 -1.74 8.95 -15.06
N THR A 21 -1.43 8.42 -16.24
CA THR A 21 -1.22 6.99 -16.51
C THR A 21 -0.02 6.49 -15.71
N THR A 22 -0.22 6.22 -14.43
CA THR A 22 0.73 5.48 -13.61
C THR A 22 0.73 4.05 -14.12
N GLY A 23 1.93 3.49 -14.35
CA GLY A 23 2.08 2.13 -14.87
C GLY A 23 1.28 1.10 -14.07
N VAL A 24 0.97 -0.03 -14.71
CA VAL A 24 0.18 -1.12 -14.10
C VAL A 24 0.77 -1.48 -12.73
N ALA A 25 -0.01 -1.21 -11.68
CA ALA A 25 0.38 -1.50 -10.30
C ALA A 25 0.56 -3.02 -10.12
N ARG A 26 1.67 -3.42 -9.50
CA ARG A 26 2.03 -4.84 -9.34
C ARG A 26 1.65 -5.44 -7.99
N ASN A 27 1.28 -4.61 -7.03
CA ASN A 27 0.93 -4.97 -5.67
C ASN A 27 0.01 -3.89 -5.08
N GLU A 28 -0.60 -4.18 -3.92
CA GLU A 28 -1.56 -3.25 -3.31
C GLU A 28 -0.90 -1.94 -2.81
N VAL A 29 0.42 -1.95 -2.52
CA VAL A 29 1.16 -0.73 -2.16
C VAL A 29 1.24 0.22 -3.36
N GLU A 30 1.69 -0.28 -4.51
CA GLU A 30 1.76 0.47 -5.76
C GLU A 30 0.38 0.99 -6.16
N LYS A 31 -0.64 0.13 -6.09
CA LYS A 31 -2.01 0.48 -6.46
C LYS A 31 -2.57 1.64 -5.64
N ARG A 32 -2.21 1.73 -4.36
CA ARG A 32 -2.66 2.80 -3.48
C ARG A 32 -1.87 4.09 -3.65
N TRP A 33 -0.56 4.01 -3.85
CA TRP A 33 0.33 5.16 -3.68
C TRP A 33 0.93 5.71 -4.98
N LEU A 34 0.94 4.98 -6.09
CA LEU A 34 1.40 5.54 -7.35
C LEU A 34 0.52 6.73 -7.77
N GLY A 35 1.16 7.84 -8.13
CA GLY A 35 0.49 9.09 -8.50
C GLY A 35 -0.07 9.88 -7.32
N GLN A 36 0.04 9.40 -6.09
CA GLN A 36 -0.38 10.14 -4.90
C GLN A 36 0.69 11.14 -4.45
N PRO A 37 0.31 12.22 -3.75
CA PRO A 37 1.27 13.13 -3.13
C PRO A 37 2.10 12.41 -2.06
N ALA A 38 3.42 12.57 -2.10
CA ALA A 38 4.32 11.99 -1.09
C ALA A 38 4.04 12.52 0.32
N GLY A 39 3.57 13.76 0.42
CA GLY A 39 3.17 14.37 1.69
C GLY A 39 2.05 13.62 2.40
N ALA A 40 1.09 13.05 1.65
CA ALA A 40 0.02 12.25 2.24
C ALA A 40 0.57 10.94 2.85
N PHE A 41 1.54 10.32 2.17
CA PHE A 41 2.22 9.13 2.65
C PHE A 41 2.99 9.42 3.96
N PHE A 42 3.84 10.45 3.97
CA PHE A 42 4.66 10.77 5.14
C PHE A 42 3.84 11.35 6.31
N ALA A 43 2.73 12.04 6.04
CA ALA A 43 1.81 12.45 7.08
C ALA A 43 1.14 11.25 7.77
N GLN A 44 0.81 10.21 7.00
CA GLN A 44 0.16 9.00 7.54
C GLN A 44 1.15 8.07 8.25
N PHE A 45 2.37 7.91 7.74
CA PHE A 45 3.30 6.88 8.17
C PHE A 45 4.59 7.39 8.81
N GLY A 46 4.74 8.71 8.93
CA GLY A 46 5.93 9.36 9.48
C GLY A 46 7.00 9.70 8.43
N PRO A 47 8.05 10.43 8.84
CA PRO A 47 9.06 10.95 7.92
C PRO A 47 9.92 9.83 7.28
N PRO A 48 10.58 10.12 6.14
CA PRO A 48 11.58 9.22 5.57
C PRO A 48 12.80 9.09 6.49
N ILE A 49 13.53 7.99 6.36
CA ILE A 49 14.83 7.75 7.01
C ILE A 49 15.93 8.54 6.28
N SER A 50 15.82 8.62 4.96
CA SER A 50 16.78 9.32 4.13
C SER A 50 16.10 9.84 2.86
N ASP A 51 16.69 10.87 2.32
CA ASP A 51 16.38 11.47 1.02
C ASP A 51 17.68 11.59 0.22
N VAL A 52 17.62 11.25 -1.07
CA VAL A 52 18.75 11.33 -1.99
C VAL A 52 18.26 11.92 -3.29
N GLU A 53 18.87 13.02 -3.71
CA GLU A 53 18.57 13.64 -5.00
C GLU A 53 18.99 12.73 -6.16
N ALA A 54 18.09 12.57 -7.14
CA ALA A 54 18.25 11.72 -8.31
C ALA A 54 17.77 12.46 -9.56
N GLY A 55 18.53 13.49 -9.97
CA GLY A 55 18.19 14.32 -11.13
C GLY A 55 17.09 15.32 -10.79
N SER A 56 15.91 15.16 -11.42
CA SER A 56 14.71 15.98 -11.13
C SER A 56 13.83 15.40 -10.02
N ASP A 57 14.16 14.21 -9.54
CA ASP A 57 13.38 13.43 -8.58
C ASP A 57 14.20 13.24 -7.30
N THR A 58 13.52 13.01 -6.19
CA THR A 58 14.14 12.64 -4.92
C THR A 58 13.75 11.21 -4.58
N VAL A 59 14.75 10.41 -4.18
CA VAL A 59 14.57 9.04 -3.72
C VAL A 59 14.52 9.04 -2.19
N TYR A 60 13.37 8.69 -1.65
CA TYR A 60 13.15 8.57 -0.21
C TYR A 60 13.21 7.11 0.23
N SER A 61 13.95 6.83 1.30
CA SER A 61 13.90 5.53 2.00
C SER A 61 13.00 5.66 3.21
N TRP A 62 12.05 4.74 3.38
CA TRP A 62 11.17 4.71 4.54
C TRP A 62 11.13 3.30 5.14
N LYS A 63 11.05 3.22 6.47
CA LYS A 63 10.83 1.96 7.18
C LYS A 63 9.94 2.19 8.39
N GLY A 64 8.98 1.28 8.59
CA GLY A 64 8.03 1.35 9.68
C GLY A 64 7.17 0.10 9.75
N GLY A 65 5.96 0.27 10.30
CA GLY A 65 5.02 -0.85 10.49
C GLY A 65 5.58 -1.94 11.41
N TYR A 66 6.34 -1.57 12.43
CA TYR A 66 6.92 -2.53 13.36
C TYR A 66 5.83 -3.23 14.16
N LYS A 67 5.74 -4.57 14.07
CA LYS A 67 4.75 -5.36 14.80
C LYS A 67 5.31 -6.73 15.17
N THR A 68 5.05 -7.18 16.39
CA THR A 68 5.37 -8.54 16.83
C THR A 68 4.12 -9.41 16.74
N ARG A 69 4.20 -10.55 16.05
CA ARG A 69 3.09 -11.50 15.88
C ARG A 69 3.51 -12.88 16.36
N ARG A 70 2.70 -13.51 17.21
CA ARG A 70 2.90 -14.90 17.65
C ARG A 70 2.10 -15.83 16.75
N ILE A 71 2.78 -16.74 16.06
CA ILE A 71 2.16 -17.78 15.24
C ILE A 71 2.08 -19.07 16.07
N PRO A 72 0.88 -19.67 16.25
CA PRO A 72 0.74 -20.93 16.97
C PRO A 72 1.34 -22.09 16.19
N ALA A 73 1.59 -23.20 16.88
CA ALA A 73 2.00 -24.43 16.21
C ALA A 73 0.86 -24.97 15.34
N GLU A 74 1.21 -25.45 14.15
CA GLU A 74 0.26 -26.02 13.20
C GLU A 74 0.39 -27.55 13.23
N TYR A 75 -0.76 -28.24 13.20
CA TYR A 75 -0.86 -29.69 13.29
C TYR A 75 -1.66 -30.21 12.11
N GLU A 76 -1.28 -31.38 11.61
CA GLU A 76 -2.03 -32.10 10.60
C GLU A 76 -3.45 -32.40 11.11
N LYS A 77 -4.45 -32.12 10.28
CA LYS A 77 -5.83 -32.53 10.55
C LYS A 77 -5.98 -33.96 10.07
N THR A 78 -6.00 -34.95 10.96
CA THR A 78 -6.37 -36.32 10.60
C THR A 78 -7.85 -36.40 10.28
N ALA A 79 -8.24 -37.37 9.43
CA ALA A 79 -9.63 -37.60 9.02
C ALA A 79 -10.61 -37.76 10.20
N ASP A 80 -10.11 -38.21 11.36
CA ASP A 80 -10.88 -38.40 12.59
C ASP A 80 -11.01 -37.13 13.45
N GLY A 81 -10.56 -35.96 12.98
CA GLY A 81 -10.63 -34.69 13.71
C GLY A 81 -9.67 -34.56 14.90
N LYS A 82 -8.81 -35.55 15.13
CA LYS A 82 -7.77 -35.51 16.17
C LYS A 82 -6.57 -34.68 15.69
N ARG A 83 -5.78 -34.16 16.63
CA ARG A 83 -4.51 -33.47 16.30
C ARG A 83 -3.50 -34.50 15.84
N GLY A 84 -3.14 -34.47 14.56
CA GLY A 84 -2.11 -35.29 13.95
C GLY A 84 -0.69 -34.79 14.27
N LYS A 85 0.28 -35.16 13.44
CA LYS A 85 1.68 -34.75 13.62
C LYS A 85 1.81 -33.23 13.52
N ARG A 86 2.69 -32.64 14.32
CA ARG A 86 3.02 -31.20 14.22
C ARG A 86 3.70 -30.93 12.88
N ILE A 87 3.10 -30.09 12.06
CA ILE A 87 3.61 -29.70 10.74
C ILE A 87 4.40 -28.38 10.79
N ALA A 88 4.11 -27.51 11.77
CA ALA A 88 4.91 -26.32 12.04
C ALA A 88 5.00 -26.03 13.54
N ALA A 89 6.18 -25.61 14.01
CA ALA A 89 6.35 -25.15 15.39
C ALA A 89 5.80 -23.73 15.58
N ALA A 90 5.34 -23.44 16.80
CA ALA A 90 4.98 -22.08 17.17
C ALA A 90 6.22 -21.18 17.05
N ARG A 91 6.04 -19.97 16.52
CA ARG A 91 7.13 -19.01 16.31
C ARG A 91 6.67 -17.58 16.52
N THR A 92 7.60 -16.72 16.89
CA THR A 92 7.37 -15.28 16.96
C THR A 92 7.95 -14.63 15.72
N GLU A 93 7.13 -13.87 15.02
CA GLU A 93 7.52 -13.11 13.84
C GLU A 93 7.61 -11.62 14.18
N TYR A 94 8.74 -11.01 13.83
CA TYR A 94 8.94 -9.56 13.89
C TYR A 94 8.73 -8.99 12.48
N LEU A 95 7.65 -8.23 12.35
CA LEU A 95 7.22 -7.61 11.11
C LEU A 95 7.75 -6.19 11.03
N SER A 96 8.22 -5.81 9.86
CA SER A 96 8.58 -4.45 9.49
C SER A 96 8.40 -4.31 7.99
N CYS A 97 7.99 -3.14 7.54
CA CYS A 97 7.93 -2.79 6.13
C CYS A 97 8.97 -1.72 5.82
N ALA A 98 9.72 -1.89 4.74
CA ALA A 98 10.62 -0.90 4.18
C ALA A 98 10.29 -0.68 2.71
N VAL A 99 10.18 0.57 2.30
CA VAL A 99 9.94 0.96 0.91
C VAL A 99 10.92 2.05 0.47
N GLN A 100 11.15 2.12 -0.82
CA GLN A 100 11.83 3.21 -1.49
C GLN A 100 10.84 3.91 -2.41
N LEU A 101 10.67 5.21 -2.22
CA LEU A 101 9.81 6.06 -3.04
C LEU A 101 10.67 6.91 -3.97
N THR A 102 10.31 6.98 -5.24
CA THR A 102 10.81 8.01 -6.16
C THR A 102 9.73 9.05 -6.31
N VAL A 103 10.04 10.29 -5.94
CA VAL A 103 9.09 11.39 -5.88
C VAL A 103 9.61 12.50 -6.79
N SER A 104 8.78 12.98 -7.70
CA SER A 104 9.16 14.08 -8.59
C SER A 104 9.15 15.43 -7.88
N SER A 105 9.68 16.46 -8.53
CA SER A 105 9.75 17.84 -8.00
C SER A 105 8.39 18.47 -7.68
N ASP A 106 7.30 18.01 -8.28
CA ASP A 106 5.90 18.35 -7.92
C ASP A 106 5.38 17.58 -6.68
N TYR A 107 6.27 16.85 -6.00
CA TYR A 107 6.03 16.07 -4.80
C TYR A 107 5.04 14.90 -4.97
N VAL A 108 4.95 14.35 -6.19
CA VAL A 108 4.13 13.19 -6.54
C VAL A 108 4.96 11.90 -6.59
N ILE A 109 4.42 10.81 -6.04
CA ILE A 109 5.06 9.49 -6.06
C ILE A 109 5.02 8.92 -7.49
N ARG A 110 6.18 8.84 -8.13
CA ARG A 110 6.36 8.23 -9.47
C ARG A 110 6.64 6.74 -9.38
N SER A 111 7.32 6.30 -8.33
CA SER A 111 7.51 4.88 -8.05
C SER A 111 7.52 4.62 -6.55
N ILE A 112 7.00 3.46 -6.14
CA ILE A 112 7.12 2.94 -4.78
C ILE A 112 7.51 1.46 -4.87
N ARG A 113 8.65 1.11 -4.29
CA ARG A 113 9.20 -0.25 -4.33
C ARG A 113 9.38 -0.79 -2.92
N ILE A 114 8.95 -2.02 -2.70
CA ILE A 114 9.18 -2.72 -1.44
C ILE A 114 10.66 -3.13 -1.38
N ALA A 115 11.39 -2.57 -0.41
CA ALA A 115 12.81 -2.82 -0.18
C ALA A 115 13.05 -3.88 0.91
N GLY A 116 12.10 -4.05 1.83
CA GLY A 116 12.20 -5.04 2.90
C GLY A 116 10.82 -5.38 3.47
N ASP A 117 10.53 -6.66 3.60
CA ASP A 117 9.17 -7.12 3.88
C ASP A 117 9.14 -8.53 4.49
N ARG A 118 7.99 -8.87 5.07
CA ARG A 118 7.66 -10.21 5.55
C ARG A 118 6.45 -10.74 4.79
N LYS A 119 6.69 -11.73 3.93
CA LYS A 119 5.64 -12.43 3.19
C LYS A 119 5.00 -13.53 4.03
N ARG A 120 3.68 -13.69 3.87
CA ARG A 120 2.93 -14.84 4.37
C ARG A 120 3.05 -16.00 3.38
N ALA A 121 2.78 -17.23 3.83
CA ALA A 121 2.72 -18.40 2.95
C ALA A 121 1.59 -18.27 1.90
N ASN A 122 0.43 -17.80 2.33
CA ASN A 122 -0.75 -17.55 1.48
C ASN A 122 -1.32 -16.18 1.82
N GLY A 123 -1.32 -15.23 0.89
CA GLY A 123 -1.90 -13.89 1.07
C GLY A 123 -0.91 -12.73 0.90
N PRO A 124 -1.37 -11.49 1.14
CA PRO A 124 -0.56 -10.29 0.95
C PRO A 124 0.64 -10.28 1.90
N SER A 125 1.69 -9.56 1.49
CA SER A 125 2.82 -9.30 2.36
C SER A 125 2.47 -8.31 3.48
N TRP A 126 3.35 -8.19 4.48
CA TRP A 126 3.14 -7.22 5.55
C TRP A 126 3.12 -5.78 5.04
N CYS A 127 3.96 -5.42 4.06
CA CYS A 127 3.88 -4.12 3.41
C CYS A 127 2.55 -3.90 2.68
N GLU A 128 2.03 -4.90 1.98
CA GLU A 128 0.74 -4.81 1.29
C GLU A 128 -0.42 -4.66 2.28
N GLU A 129 -0.38 -5.36 3.43
CA GLU A 129 -1.35 -5.18 4.51
C GLU A 129 -1.25 -3.77 5.12
N PHE A 130 -0.05 -3.35 5.52
CA PHE A 130 0.17 -2.12 6.30
C PHE A 130 0.10 -0.83 5.47
N LEU A 131 0.78 -0.79 4.33
CA LEU A 131 0.83 0.38 3.46
C LEU A 131 -0.24 0.34 2.38
N GLY A 132 -0.51 -0.84 1.81
CA GLY A 132 -1.50 -1.02 0.74
C GLY A 132 -2.94 -1.08 1.28
N GLY A 133 -3.14 -1.52 2.52
CA GLY A 133 -4.47 -1.76 3.08
C GLY A 133 -5.09 -3.08 2.63
N ALA A 134 -4.28 -4.01 2.10
CA ALA A 134 -4.72 -5.35 1.79
C ALA A 134 -5.22 -6.05 3.06
N LYS A 135 -6.34 -6.77 2.97
CA LYS A 135 -6.83 -7.57 4.08
C LYS A 135 -6.31 -8.99 3.91
N ALA A 136 -5.77 -9.58 4.99
CA ALA A 136 -5.55 -11.02 5.02
C ALA A 136 -6.91 -11.71 5.16
N GLU A 137 -7.30 -12.47 4.14
CA GLU A 137 -8.45 -13.39 4.20
C GLU A 137 -8.17 -14.60 5.09
#